data_AF-A0A496QJ62-F1
#
_entry.id   AF-A0A496QJ62-F1
#
_cell.length_a   1.000
_cell.length_b   1.000
_cell.length_c   1.000
_cell.angle_alpha   90.00
_cell.angle_beta   90.00
_cell.angle_gamma   90.00
#
_symmetry.space_group_name_H-M   'P 1'
#
loop_
_entity.id
_entity.type
_entity.pdbx_description
1 polymer ?
#
loop_
_entity_poly.entity_id
_entity_poly.type
_entity_poly.pdbx_seq_one_letter_code
_entity_poly.pdbx_strand_id
1 'polypeptide(L)' 'MAEALGNPLISTSAVIGDGPVWSDPKEINEVLGKRLAMVVDCGIISAVPSSVTSLVNDEPLVFRKGRGDCSIFTDTE' A
#
# COMPACT_ATOMS: atom_id res chain seq x y z
N MET A 1 -3.34 15.05 -2.63
CA MET A 1 -4.70 14.50 -2.62
C MET A 1 -5.28 14.47 -1.21
N ALA A 2 -4.63 13.83 -0.24
CA ALA A 2 -5.11 13.76 1.14
C ALA A 2 -5.33 15.15 1.79
N GLU A 3 -4.39 16.08 1.63
CA GLU A 3 -4.52 17.45 2.16
C GLU A 3 -5.76 18.18 1.63
N ALA A 4 -6.05 18.05 0.33
CA ALA A 4 -7.18 18.71 -0.31
C ALA A 4 -8.54 18.12 0.12
N LEU A 5 -8.57 16.86 0.57
CA LEU A 5 -9.79 16.20 1.01
C LEU A 5 -10.27 16.70 2.38
N GLY A 6 -9.36 17.23 3.21
CA GLY A 6 -9.67 17.73 4.56
C GLY A 6 -10.05 16.64 5.57
N ASN A 7 -9.97 15.36 5.19
CA ASN A 7 -10.22 14.19 6.05
C ASN A 7 -9.36 12.99 5.59
N PRO A 8 -9.19 11.95 6.44
CA PRO A 8 -8.41 10.76 6.09
C PRO A 8 -8.96 10.02 4.87
N LEU A 9 -8.06 9.53 4.02
CA LEU A 9 -8.40 8.67 2.88
C LEU A 9 -8.29 7.20 3.30
N ILE A 10 -9.40 6.46 3.23
CA ILE A 10 -9.37 5.00 3.35
C ILE A 10 -8.78 4.43 2.06
N SER A 11 -7.69 3.69 2.19
CA SER A 11 -6.98 3.11 1.04
C SER A 11 -6.51 1.69 1.33
N THR A 12 -6.43 0.90 0.28
CA THR A 12 -5.75 -0.39 0.24
C THR A 12 -4.95 -0.49 -1.06
N SER A 13 -3.99 -1.40 -1.12
CA SER A 13 -3.28 -1.70 -2.37
C SER A 13 -4.28 -2.13 -3.46
N ALA A 14 -4.01 -1.77 -4.72
CA ALA A 14 -4.82 -2.18 -5.86
C ALA A 14 -4.65 -3.69 -6.11
N VAL A 15 -5.41 -4.51 -5.39
CA VAL A 15 -5.39 -5.98 -5.40
C VAL A 15 -6.83 -6.50 -5.44
N ILE A 16 -7.07 -7.58 -6.17
CA ILE A 16 -8.36 -8.29 -6.20
C ILE A 16 -8.14 -9.69 -5.65
N GLY A 17 -8.72 -10.01 -4.49
CA GLY A 17 -8.53 -11.32 -3.86
C GLY A 17 -7.03 -11.62 -3.65
N ASP A 18 -6.60 -12.78 -4.13
CA ASP A 18 -5.19 -13.23 -4.09
C ASP A 18 -4.39 -12.84 -5.35
N GLY A 19 -4.89 -11.85 -6.12
CA GLY A 19 -4.23 -11.34 -7.32
C GLY A 19 -2.94 -10.55 -7.04
N PRO A 20 -2.21 -10.15 -8.10
CA PRO A 20 -1.00 -9.35 -7.95
C PRO A 20 -1.32 -7.93 -7.45
N VAL A 21 -0.31 -7.27 -6.90
CA VAL A 21 -0.33 -5.81 -6.69
C VAL A 21 -0.05 -5.14 -8.02
N TRP A 22 -1.08 -4.49 -8.58
CA TRP A 22 -0.93 -3.76 -9.84
C TRP A 22 -0.14 -2.46 -9.63
N SER A 23 0.73 -2.15 -10.60
CA SER A 23 1.61 -0.97 -10.54
C SER A 23 1.61 -0.11 -11.80
N ASP A 24 1.15 -0.64 -12.93
CA ASP A 24 0.92 0.11 -14.16
C ASP A 24 -0.52 0.65 -14.19
N PRO A 25 -0.71 1.99 -14.26
CA PRO A 25 -2.04 2.60 -14.38
C PRO A 25 -2.87 2.09 -15.57
N LYS A 26 -2.22 1.71 -16.67
CA LYS A 26 -2.89 1.16 -17.86
C LYS A 26 -3.47 -0.21 -17.55
N GLU A 27 -2.71 -1.10 -16.93
CA GLU A 27 -3.17 -2.42 -16.49
C GLU A 27 -4.31 -2.29 -15.47
N ILE A 28 -4.18 -1.35 -14.51
CA ILE A 28 -5.24 -1.05 -13.53
C ILE A 28 -6.52 -0.63 -14.27
N ASN A 29 -6.44 0.26 -15.26
CA ASN A 29 -7.61 0.71 -16.00
C ASN A 29 -8.23 -0.42 -16.84
N GLU A 30 -7.42 -1.28 -17.44
CA GLU A 30 -7.89 -2.45 -18.20
C GLU A 30 -8.64 -3.46 -17.31
N VAL A 31 -8.13 -3.75 -16.11
CA VAL A 31 -8.70 -4.75 -15.20
C VAL A 31 -9.81 -4.17 -14.31
N LEU A 32 -9.63 -2.96 -13.79
CA LEU A 32 -10.49 -2.34 -12.78
C LEU A 32 -11.26 -1.12 -13.27
N GLY A 33 -10.93 -0.52 -14.41
CA GLY A 33 -11.50 0.76 -14.84
C GLY A 33 -13.03 0.78 -14.93
N LYS A 34 -13.66 -0.35 -15.27
CA LYS A 34 -15.14 -0.47 -15.29
C LYS A 34 -15.80 -0.52 -13.91
N ARG A 35 -15.01 -0.74 -12.84
CA ARG A 35 -15.44 -0.86 -11.44
C ARG A 35 -14.99 0.33 -10.58
N LEU A 36 -14.23 1.26 -11.15
CA LEU A 36 -13.71 2.44 -10.47
C LEU A 36 -14.33 3.69 -11.08
N ALA A 37 -14.52 4.72 -10.27
CA ALA A 37 -14.95 6.03 -10.79
C ALA A 37 -13.83 6.70 -11.60
N MET A 38 -12.57 6.44 -11.26
CA MET A 38 -11.39 7.05 -11.88
C MET A 38 -10.13 6.21 -11.62
N VAL A 39 -9.20 6.24 -12.58
CA VAL A 39 -7.80 5.82 -12.40
C VAL A 39 -6.92 7.04 -12.65
N VAL A 40 -5.98 7.32 -11.73
CA VAL A 40 -5.04 8.44 -11.87
C VAL A 40 -3.69 7.88 -12.30
N ASP A 41 -3.22 8.30 -13.47
CA ASP A 41 -1.91 7.92 -13.99
C ASP A 41 -0.81 8.77 -13.32
N CYS A 42 0.04 8.09 -12.55
CA CYS A 42 1.23 8.66 -11.92
C CYS A 42 2.52 7.96 -12.40
N GLY A 43 2.48 7.27 -13.54
CA GLY A 43 3.54 6.37 -14.01
C GLY A 43 3.59 5.03 -13.28
N ILE A 44 4.53 4.18 -13.70
CA ILE A 44 4.74 2.85 -13.12
C ILE A 44 5.44 2.98 -11.77
N ILE A 45 4.83 2.44 -10.73
CA ILE A 45 5.34 2.48 -9.35
C ILE A 45 5.88 1.13 -8.89
N SER A 46 6.68 1.11 -7.81
CA SER A 46 7.10 -0.16 -7.21
C SER A 46 5.90 -0.88 -6.59
N ALA A 47 5.67 -2.13 -6.99
CA ALA A 47 4.64 -3.00 -6.43
C ALA A 47 4.99 -3.57 -5.03
N VAL A 48 6.10 -3.14 -4.42
CA VAL A 48 6.51 -3.61 -3.09
C VAL A 48 5.63 -2.94 -2.03
N PRO A 49 4.84 -3.70 -1.24
CA PRO A 49 3.94 -3.14 -0.25
C PRO A 49 4.69 -2.46 0.91
N SER A 50 3.95 -1.71 1.71
CA SER A 50 4.46 -1.12 2.95
C SER A 50 4.79 -2.18 4.00
N SER A 51 5.76 -1.85 4.84
CA SER A 51 5.98 -2.58 6.09
C SER A 51 4.88 -2.24 7.09
N VAL A 52 4.44 -3.23 7.86
CA VAL A 52 3.38 -3.09 8.86
C VAL A 52 3.95 -3.51 10.20
N THR A 53 4.00 -2.58 11.14
CA THR A 53 4.46 -2.79 12.51
C THR A 53 3.35 -2.40 13.47
N SER A 54 3.00 -3.28 14.40
CA SER A 54 2.14 -2.93 15.54
C SER A 54 2.98 -2.30 16.63
N LEU A 55 2.43 -1.27 17.26
CA LEU A 55 3.00 -0.57 18.42
C LEU A 55 2.07 -0.67 19.63
N VAL A 56 1.20 -1.67 19.67
CA VAL A 56 0.26 -1.88 20.79
C VAL A 56 1.06 -2.23 22.06
N ASN A 57 0.66 -1.67 23.20
CA ASN A 57 1.30 -1.87 24.51
C ASN A 57 2.79 -1.49 24.56
N ASP A 58 3.23 -0.57 23.69
CA ASP A 58 4.65 -0.17 23.58
C ASP A 58 5.60 -1.32 23.19
N GLU A 59 5.06 -2.42 22.65
CA GLU A 59 5.82 -3.57 22.15
C GLU A 59 5.80 -3.60 20.61
N PRO A 60 6.89 -3.21 19.92
CA PRO A 60 6.92 -3.21 18.47
C PRO A 60 6.93 -4.62 17.90
N LEU A 61 5.94 -4.94 17.05
CA LEU A 61 5.83 -6.23 16.37
C LEU A 61 5.72 -6.03 14.86
N VAL A 62 6.71 -6.52 14.10
CA VAL A 62 6.69 -6.46 12.64
C VAL A 62 5.79 -7.58 12.08
N PHE A 63 4.59 -7.22 11.62
CA PHE A 63 3.66 -8.14 10.97
C PHE A 63 4.00 -8.42 9.51
N ARG A 64 4.52 -7.41 8.81
CA ARG A 64 4.91 -7.53 7.41
C ARG A 64 6.15 -6.69 7.14
N LYS A 65 7.21 -7.31 6.63
CA LYS A 65 8.38 -6.58 6.10
C LYS A 65 8.14 -6.26 4.63
N GLY A 66 8.05 -4.97 4.31
CA GLY A 66 7.86 -4.44 2.97
C GLY A 66 9.01 -3.52 2.58
N ARG A 67 8.71 -2.44 1.86
CA ARG A 67 9.73 -1.46 1.41
C ARG A 67 10.32 -0.61 2.55
N GLY A 68 9.57 -0.43 3.65
CA GLY A 68 10.02 0.39 4.77
C GLY A 68 11.08 -0.36 5.59
N ASP A 69 12.19 0.30 5.91
CA ASP A 69 13.19 -0.26 6.82
C ASP A 69 12.56 -0.47 8.21
N CYS A 70 12.72 -1.69 8.73
CA CYS A 70 12.19 -2.10 10.03
C CYS A 70 13.30 -2.50 11.00
N SER A 71 14.57 -2.26 10.65
CA SER A 71 15.72 -2.72 11.44
C SER A 71 15.70 -2.16 12.87
N ILE A 72 15.08 -0.99 13.07
CA ILE A 72 14.88 -0.38 14.40
C ILE A 72 13.88 -1.14 15.30
N PHE A 73 13.07 -2.03 14.72
CA PHE A 73 12.03 -2.80 15.42
C PHE A 73 12.34 -4.31 15.47
N THR A 74 13.41 -4.73 14.81
CA THR A 74 13.86 -6.12 14.83
C THR A 74 15.12 -6.18 15.67
N ASP A 75 15.01 -6.66 16.91
CA ASP A 75 16.17 -7.01 17.72
C ASP A 75 16.96 -8.08 16.96
N THR A 76 18.08 -7.66 16.39
CA THR A 76 19.09 -8.58 15.88
C THR A 76 19.98 -8.87 17.08
N GLU A 77 19.78 -10.02 17.72
CA GLU A 77 20.90 -10.69 18.40
C GLU A 77 21.86 -11.26 17.34
#